data_AF-A0A7Z0S473-F1
#
_entry.id   AF-A0A7Z0S473-F1
#
_cell.length_a   1.000
_cell.length_b   1.000
_cell.length_c   1.000
_cell.angle_alpha   90.00
_cell.angle_beta   90.00
_cell.angle_gamma   90.00
#
_symmetry.space_group_name_H-M   'P 1'
#
loop_
_entity.id
_entity.type
_entity.pdbx_description
1 polymer ?
#
loop_
_entity_poly.entity_id
_entity_poly.type
_entity_poly.pdbx_seq_one_letter_code
_entity_poly.pdbx_strand_id
1 'polypeptide(L)'
;MTTGQEHQLQTMEVALERFQPRIEALQEAVEAFQEHHGDYQALRDFYGSEAWLELHENAGLGEACGVLSQDRLYDLITDHDHLLGDLLELVSIMYSHR
;
A
#
# COMPACT_ATOMS: atom_id res chain seq x y z
N MET A 1 -14.54 2.10 -42.51
CA MET A 1 -13.61 2.91 -41.72
C MET A 1 -12.41 3.22 -42.60
N THR A 2 -11.74 4.36 -42.40
CA THR A 2 -10.46 4.62 -43.10
C THR A 2 -9.34 3.86 -42.39
N THR A 3 -8.24 3.56 -43.09
CA THR A 3 -7.07 2.88 -42.49
C THR A 3 -6.52 3.61 -41.26
N GLY A 4 -6.62 4.95 -41.23
CA GLY A 4 -6.24 5.75 -40.06
C GLY A 4 -7.18 5.55 -38.87
N GLN A 5 -8.49 5.42 -39.12
CA GLN A 5 -9.48 5.14 -38.06
C GLN A 5 -9.30 3.73 -37.48
N GLU A 6 -9.00 2.74 -38.31
CA GLU A 6 -8.74 1.36 -37.87
C GLU A 6 -7.49 1.28 -36.98
N HIS A 7 -6.41 1.98 -37.35
CA HIS A 7 -5.20 2.03 -36.54
C HIS A 7 -5.42 2.73 -35.19
N GLN A 8 -6.19 3.82 -35.17
CA GLN A 8 -6.54 4.51 -33.92
C GLN A 8 -7.37 3.62 -33.00
N LEU A 9 -8.37 2.92 -33.53
CA LEU A 9 -9.20 2.01 -32.76
C LEU A 9 -8.35 0.89 -32.14
N GLN A 10 -7.48 0.26 -32.94
CA GLN A 10 -6.61 -0.80 -32.44
C GLN A 10 -5.64 -0.30 -31.35
N THR A 11 -5.16 0.94 -31.47
CA THR A 11 -4.30 1.55 -30.43
C THR A 11 -5.05 1.71 -29.11
N MET A 12 -6.33 2.11 -29.16
CA MET A 12 -7.15 2.27 -27.96
C MET A 12 -7.59 0.93 -27.35
N GLU A 13 -7.90 -0.07 -28.17
CA GLU A 13 -8.17 -1.44 -27.70
C GLU A 13 -6.97 -1.99 -26.92
N VAL A 14 -5.76 -1.88 -27.48
CA VAL A 14 -4.54 -2.33 -26.79
C VAL A 14 -4.30 -1.54 -25.49
N ALA A 15 -4.63 -0.25 -25.46
CA ALA A 15 -4.53 0.55 -24.25
C ALA A 15 -5.55 0.11 -23.18
N LEU A 16 -6.79 -0.18 -23.58
CA LEU A 16 -7.85 -0.68 -22.72
C LEU A 16 -7.50 -2.05 -22.13
N GLU A 17 -7.10 -3.01 -22.98
CA GLU A 17 -6.67 -4.35 -22.57
C GLU A 17 -5.51 -4.31 -21.57
N ARG A 18 -4.63 -3.31 -21.68
CA ARG A 18 -3.53 -3.11 -20.73
C ARG A 18 -4.04 -2.46 -19.44
N PHE A 19 -4.86 -1.42 -19.51
CA PHE A 19 -5.18 -0.62 -18.34
C PHE A 19 -6.29 -1.24 -17.47
N GLN A 20 -7.29 -1.87 -18.08
CA GLN A 20 -8.43 -2.47 -17.40
C GLN A 20 -8.05 -3.43 -16.25
N PRO A 21 -7.19 -4.45 -16.44
CA PRO A 21 -6.83 -5.34 -15.34
C PRO A 21 -5.99 -4.65 -14.25
N ARG A 22 -5.31 -3.54 -14.55
CA ARG A 22 -4.51 -2.80 -13.57
C ARG A 22 -5.38 -1.96 -12.65
N ILE A 23 -6.43 -1.33 -13.18
CA ILE A 23 -7.37 -0.58 -12.35
C ILE A 23 -8.21 -1.53 -11.48
N GLU A 24 -8.59 -2.70 -12.00
CA GLU A 24 -9.27 -3.75 -11.22
C GLU A 24 -8.38 -4.25 -10.07
N ALA A 25 -7.13 -4.61 -10.35
CA ALA A 25 -6.20 -5.07 -9.32
C ALA A 25 -5.90 -3.98 -8.26
N LEU A 26 -5.82 -2.71 -8.67
CA LEU A 26 -5.65 -1.61 -7.72
C LEU A 26 -6.89 -1.43 -6.83
N GLN A 27 -8.09 -1.56 -7.39
CA GLN A 27 -9.34 -1.49 -6.62
C GLN A 27 -9.40 -2.59 -5.56
N GLU A 28 -9.14 -3.84 -5.95
CA GLU A 28 -9.09 -4.98 -5.01
C GLU A 28 -8.04 -4.77 -3.92
N ALA A 29 -6.84 -4.29 -4.28
CA ALA A 29 -5.77 -4.04 -3.32
C ALA A 29 -6.14 -2.91 -2.33
N VAL A 30 -6.79 -1.84 -2.81
CA VAL A 30 -7.24 -0.73 -1.95
C VAL A 30 -8.33 -1.20 -0.99
N GLU A 31 -9.30 -1.99 -1.45
CA GLU A 31 -10.35 -2.55 -0.59
C GLU A 31 -9.75 -3.44 0.51
N ALA A 32 -8.88 -4.38 0.15
CA ALA A 32 -8.20 -5.24 1.12
C ALA A 32 -7.34 -4.44 2.11
N PHE A 33 -6.62 -3.41 1.64
CA PHE A 33 -5.82 -2.55 2.51
C PHE A 33 -6.69 -1.77 3.50
N GLN A 34 -7.85 -1.26 3.06
CA GLN A 34 -8.81 -0.55 3.91
C GLN A 34 -9.43 -1.47 4.98
N GLU A 35 -9.80 -2.70 4.62
CA GLU A 35 -10.35 -3.69 5.56
C GLU A 35 -9.38 -4.03 6.70
N HIS A 36 -8.08 -4.06 6.40
CA HIS A 36 -7.01 -4.40 7.36
C HIS A 36 -6.30 -3.19 7.97
N HIS A 37 -6.68 -1.95 7.63
CA HIS A 37 -5.98 -0.76 8.12
C HIS A 37 -6.04 -0.61 9.66
N GLY A 38 -7.06 -1.20 10.30
CA GLY A 38 -7.15 -1.27 11.76
C GLY A 38 -5.97 -2.03 12.40
N ASP A 39 -5.44 -3.04 11.72
CA ASP A 39 -4.27 -3.80 12.19
C ASP A 39 -3.00 -2.92 12.16
N TYR A 40 -2.82 -2.14 11.10
CA TYR A 40 -1.72 -1.16 11.03
C TYR A 40 -1.81 -0.14 12.16
N GLN A 41 -3.00 0.40 12.42
CA GLN A 41 -3.19 1.37 13.51
C GLN A 41 -2.80 0.76 14.86
N ALA A 42 -3.24 -0.46 15.15
CA ALA A 42 -2.87 -1.15 16.38
C ALA A 42 -1.36 -1.37 16.50
N LEU A 43 -0.68 -1.74 15.42
CA LEU A 43 0.78 -1.91 15.41
C LEU A 43 1.53 -0.58 15.58
N ARG A 44 1.03 0.50 14.96
CA ARG A 44 1.60 1.84 15.07
C ARG A 44 1.49 2.39 16.49
N ASP A 45 0.34 2.19 17.12
CA ASP A 45 0.06 2.61 18.49
C ASP A 45 0.83 1.77 19.51
N PHE A 46 1.04 0.48 19.22
CA PHE A 46 1.83 -0.41 20.05
C PHE A 46 3.31 -0.05 20.04
N TYR A 47 3.90 0.23 18.87
CA TYR A 47 5.33 0.53 18.75
C TYR A 47 5.74 1.77 19.56
N GLY A 48 6.64 1.58 20.53
CA GLY A 48 7.12 2.65 21.42
C GLY A 48 6.18 3.00 22.58
N SER A 49 5.06 2.29 22.75
CA SER A 49 4.23 2.40 23.95
C SER A 49 4.93 1.85 25.19
N GLU A 50 4.46 2.22 26.39
CA GLU A 50 4.95 1.66 27.67
C GLU A 50 4.85 0.13 27.68
N ALA A 51 3.73 -0.43 27.21
CA ALA A 51 3.55 -1.88 27.13
C ALA A 51 4.57 -2.55 26.18
N TRP A 52 4.87 -1.93 25.05
CA TRP A 52 5.89 -2.43 24.12
C TRP A 52 7.28 -2.37 24.75
N LEU A 53 7.63 -1.27 25.43
CA LEU A 53 8.91 -1.10 26.11
C LEU A 53 9.10 -2.15 27.21
N GLU A 54 8.09 -2.33 28.08
CA GLU A 54 8.13 -3.34 29.13
C GLU A 54 8.30 -4.75 28.55
N LEU A 55 7.56 -5.09 27.49
CA LEU A 55 7.68 -6.41 26.84
C LEU A 55 9.05 -6.57 26.15
N HIS A 56 9.55 -5.52 25.51
CA HIS A 56 10.85 -5.51 24.84
C HIS A 56 12.01 -5.70 25.82
N GLU A 57 11.99 -5.01 26.97
CA GLU A 57 13.03 -5.09 28.00
C GLU A 57 13.01 -6.42 28.76
N ASN A 58 11.82 -7.01 28.94
CA ASN A 58 11.65 -8.28 29.65
C ASN A 58 11.67 -9.51 28.73
N ALA A 59 11.73 -9.33 27.40
CA ALA A 59 11.86 -10.43 26.47
C ALA A 59 13.19 -11.15 26.69
N GLY A 60 13.14 -12.41 27.15
CA GLY A 60 14.32 -13.27 27.22
C GLY A 60 14.91 -13.47 25.82
N LEU A 61 16.24 -13.65 25.74
CA LEU A 61 17.05 -13.82 24.51
C LEU A 61 16.64 -14.99 23.58
N GLY A 62 15.49 -15.64 23.78
CA GLY A 62 15.09 -16.88 23.10
C GLY A 62 13.74 -16.84 22.35
N GLU A 63 12.88 -15.84 22.56
CA GLU A 63 11.64 -15.71 21.79
C GLU A 63 11.75 -14.48 20.89
N ALA A 64 12.18 -14.69 19.64
CA ALA A 64 12.21 -13.65 18.62
C ALA A 64 10.77 -13.28 18.22
N CYS A 65 10.08 -12.55 19.09
CA CYS A 65 8.76 -12.01 18.81
C CYS A 65 8.93 -10.84 17.84
N GLY A 66 8.54 -11.03 16.58
CA GLY A 66 8.78 -10.05 15.51
C GLY A 66 8.22 -8.66 15.80
N VAL A 67 7.17 -8.53 16.60
CA VAL A 67 6.59 -7.23 17.00
C VAL A 67 7.38 -6.52 18.10
N LEU A 68 8.25 -7.23 18.82
CA LEU A 68 9.18 -6.62 19.78
C LEU A 68 10.51 -6.24 19.14
N SER A 69 10.71 -6.56 17.86
CA SER A 69 11.86 -6.06 17.08
C SER A 69 11.68 -4.56 16.81
N GLN A 70 12.71 -3.77 17.14
CA GLN A 70 12.75 -2.35 16.80
C GLN A 70 12.68 -2.14 15.29
N ASP A 71 13.51 -2.87 14.54
CA ASP A 71 13.63 -2.72 13.09
C ASP A 71 12.33 -3.05 12.37
N ARG A 72 11.68 -4.17 12.72
CA ARG A 72 10.52 -4.65 11.95
C ARG A 72 9.32 -3.69 11.97
N LEU A 73 8.98 -3.15 13.14
CA LEU A 73 7.87 -2.18 13.24
C LEU A 73 8.28 -0.82 12.69
N TYR A 74 9.54 -0.42 12.85
CA TYR A 74 10.06 0.81 12.23
C TYR A 74 10.00 0.74 10.70
N ASP A 75 10.42 -0.36 10.11
CA ASP A 75 10.39 -0.60 8.66
C ASP A 75 8.95 -0.57 8.15
N LEU A 76 8.02 -1.24 8.84
CA LEU A 76 6.58 -1.20 8.49
C LEU A 76 6.02 0.23 8.49
N ILE A 77 6.36 1.04 9.49
CA ILE A 77 5.90 2.43 9.59
C ILE A 77 6.49 3.25 8.44
N THR A 78 7.77 3.03 8.12
CA THR A 78 8.46 3.70 7.02
C THR A 78 7.86 3.34 5.67
N ASP A 79 7.59 2.06 5.42
CA ASP A 79 6.93 1.56 4.21
C ASP A 79 5.53 2.15 4.05
N HIS A 80 4.77 2.24 5.15
CA HIS A 80 3.46 2.89 5.15
C HIS A 80 3.57 4.38 4.78
N ASP A 81 4.54 5.11 5.34
CA ASP A 81 4.73 6.53 5.05
C ASP A 81 5.17 6.78 3.59
N HIS A 82 6.02 5.91 3.04
CA HIS A 82 6.35 5.94 1.61
C HIS A 82 5.12 5.69 0.73
N LEU A 83 4.32 4.66 1.06
CA LEU A 83 3.09 4.35 0.33
C LEU A 83 2.09 5.52 0.36
N LEU A 84 1.97 6.21 1.50
CA LEU A 84 1.15 7.42 1.61
C LEU A 84 1.59 8.50 0.61
N GLY A 85 2.90 8.70 0.45
CA GLY A 85 3.46 9.61 -0.55
C GLY A 85 3.06 9.23 -1.97
N ASP A 86 3.26 7.96 -2.34
CA ASP A 86 2.92 7.43 -3.67
C ASP A 86 1.42 7.58 -3.97
N LEU A 87 0.55 7.31 -2.99
CA LEU A 87 -0.90 7.46 -3.13
C LEU A 87 -1.33 8.92 -3.30
N LEU A 88 -0.70 9.86 -2.58
CA LEU A 88 -0.98 11.29 -2.75
C LEU A 88 -0.60 11.79 -4.15
N GLU A 89 0.55 11.35 -4.67
CA GLU A 89 0.96 11.64 -6.04
C GLU A 89 -0.01 11.03 -7.05
N LEU A 90 -0.39 9.77 -6.89
CA LEU A 90 -1.34 9.08 -7.76
C LEU A 90 -2.71 9.80 -7.79
N VAL A 91 -3.22 10.19 -6.62
CA VAL A 91 -4.47 10.94 -6.51
C VAL A 91 -4.38 12.27 -7.26
N SER A 92 -3.26 13.00 -7.15
CA SER A 92 -3.03 14.24 -7.90
C SER A 92 -3.08 14.00 -9.42
N ILE A 93 -2.41 12.95 -9.91
CA ILE A 93 -2.42 12.57 -11.32
C ILE A 93 -3.85 12.25 -11.79
N MET A 94 -4.60 11.46 -11.01
CA MET A 94 -5.97 11.08 -11.36
C MET A 94 -6.92 12.30 -11.39
N TYR A 95 -6.82 13.20 -10.40
CA TYR A 95 -7.65 14.41 -10.36
C TYR A 95 -7.38 15.37 -11.51
N SER A 96 -6.14 15.44 -12.01
CA SER A 96 -5.80 16.30 -13.16
C SER A 96 -6.50 15.88 -14.47
N HIS A 97 -7.07 14.67 -14.52
CA HIS A 97 -7.80 14.12 -15.67
C HIS A 97 -9.31 14.00 -15.41
N ARG A 98 -9.83 14.63 -14.35
CA ARG A 98 -11.25 14.63 -13.97
C ARG A 98 -11.93 15.94 -14.34
#